data_AF-A0A9D7XJN9-F1
#
_entry.id   AF-A0A9D7XJN9-F1
#
_cell.length_a   1.000
_cell.length_b   1.000
_cell.length_c   1.000
_cell.angle_alpha   90.00
_cell.angle_beta   90.00
_cell.angle_gamma   90.00
#
_symmetry.space_group_name_H-M   'P 1'
#
loop_
_entity.id
_entity.type
_entity.pdbx_description
1 polymer ?
#
loop_
_entity_poly.entity_id
_entity_poly.type
_entity_poly.pdbx_seq_one_letter_code
_entity_poly.pdbx_strand_id
1 'polypeptide(L)'
;MFLPASILVVALLAQPAGNLPNEAKGLHILWVPSAMAGLSNEPPGFKVRDPITQVESTFTRAEDLEPMLATLPPQMKANGVWISTSNAFLYVAEETAQLKVLADLARKRGVKVFLGELAEQPKGWKELKVP
;
A
#
# COMPACT_ATOMS: atom_id res chain seq x y z
N MET A 1 0.56 8.14 -62.75
CA MET A 1 1.44 8.41 -61.60
C MET A 1 0.54 8.67 -60.41
N PHE A 2 0.25 7.65 -59.60
CA PHE A 2 -0.65 7.73 -58.44
C PHE A 2 -0.01 6.94 -57.30
N LEU A 3 0.37 7.65 -56.24
CA LEU A 3 0.74 7.08 -54.94
C LEU A 3 -0.55 6.86 -54.14
N PRO A 4 -0.68 5.75 -53.39
CA PRO A 4 -1.54 5.76 -52.21
C PRO A 4 -0.76 5.45 -50.93
N ALA A 5 -0.77 6.48 -50.08
CA ALA A 5 -1.02 6.46 -48.64
C ALA A 5 -0.36 5.35 -47.80
N SER A 6 0.71 5.73 -47.11
CA SER A 6 1.19 5.05 -45.90
C SER A 6 0.11 5.12 -44.82
N ILE A 7 -0.48 3.97 -44.48
CA ILE A 7 -1.38 3.82 -43.34
C ILE A 7 -0.53 3.85 -42.07
N LEU A 8 -0.59 4.98 -41.35
CA LEU A 8 -0.04 5.11 -40.01
C LEU A 8 -0.95 4.34 -39.04
N VAL A 9 -0.58 3.09 -38.73
CA VAL A 9 -1.23 2.33 -37.67
C VAL A 9 -0.82 2.94 -36.32
N VAL A 10 -1.66 3.82 -35.80
CA VAL A 10 -1.58 4.26 -34.40
C VAL A 10 -1.93 3.05 -33.54
N ALA A 11 -0.92 2.31 -33.10
CA ALA A 11 -1.06 1.30 -32.08
C ALA A 11 -1.51 1.99 -30.79
N LEU A 12 -2.82 1.98 -30.56
CA LEU A 12 -3.44 2.35 -29.30
C LEU A 12 -2.84 1.42 -28.24
N LEU A 13 -1.92 1.94 -27.42
CA LEU A 13 -1.47 1.27 -26.19
C LEU A 13 -2.66 1.25 -25.23
N ALA A 14 -3.57 0.30 -25.44
CA ALA A 14 -4.46 -0.16 -24.40
C ALA A 14 -3.55 -0.71 -23.29
N GLN A 15 -3.29 0.11 -22.27
CA GLN A 15 -2.69 -0.39 -21.04
C GLN A 15 -3.63 -1.49 -20.55
N PRO A 16 -3.18 -2.75 -20.45
CA PRO A 16 -4.00 -3.75 -19.77
C PRO A 16 -4.32 -3.15 -18.40
N ALA A 17 -5.60 -3.17 -18.01
CA ALA A 17 -5.99 -2.91 -16.63
C ALA A 17 -5.14 -3.87 -15.79
N GLY A 18 -4.03 -3.37 -15.26
CA GLY A 18 -3.01 -4.21 -14.67
C GLY A 18 -3.68 -4.90 -13.51
N ASN A 19 -3.84 -6.22 -13.61
CA ASN A 19 -4.33 -7.03 -12.50
C ASN A 19 -3.44 -6.69 -11.30
N LEU A 20 -3.96 -5.87 -10.39
CA LEU A 20 -3.31 -5.62 -9.13
C LEU A 20 -3.06 -6.99 -8.47
N PRO A 21 -1.98 -7.14 -7.69
CA PRO A 21 -1.77 -8.37 -6.94
C PRO A 21 -2.99 -8.67 -6.06
N ASN A 22 -3.16 -9.93 -5.67
CA ASN A 22 -4.33 -10.32 -4.90
C ASN A 22 -4.20 -9.78 -3.46
N GLU A 23 -4.99 -8.76 -3.15
CA GLU A 23 -5.08 -8.10 -1.84
C GLU A 23 -5.13 -9.11 -0.69
N ALA A 24 -6.05 -10.08 -0.76
CA ALA A 24 -6.27 -11.08 0.29
C ALA A 24 -5.07 -12.02 0.53
N LYS A 25 -4.04 -11.98 -0.32
CA LYS A 25 -2.80 -12.75 -0.19
C LYS A 25 -1.61 -11.87 0.25
N GLY A 26 -1.81 -10.58 0.42
CA GLY A 26 -0.81 -9.62 0.90
C GLY A 26 -0.82 -9.46 2.42
N LEU A 27 0.07 -8.59 2.92
CA LEU A 27 0.06 -8.16 4.32
C LEU A 27 -0.91 -6.99 4.47
N HIS A 28 -1.91 -7.11 5.33
CA HIS A 28 -2.84 -6.02 5.62
C HIS A 28 -2.40 -5.21 6.82
N ILE A 29 -2.44 -3.89 6.67
CA ILE A 29 -2.10 -2.92 7.70
C ILE A 29 -3.23 -1.89 7.77
N LEU A 30 -3.74 -1.62 8.96
CA LEU A 30 -4.62 -0.48 9.21
C LEU A 30 -3.79 0.66 9.80
N TRP A 31 -3.77 1.81 9.13
CA TRP A 31 -3.04 2.99 9.60
C TRP A 31 -4.00 3.92 10.36
N VAL A 32 -3.87 3.98 11.69
CA VAL A 32 -4.75 4.76 12.56
C VAL A 32 -4.09 6.11 12.89
N PRO A 33 -4.68 7.25 12.48
CA PRO A 33 -4.15 8.56 12.83
C PRO A 33 -4.38 8.88 14.31
N SER A 34 -3.50 9.69 14.88
CA SER A 34 -3.61 10.25 16.23
C SER A 34 -4.94 10.98 16.48
N ALA A 35 -5.50 11.64 15.48
CA ALA A 35 -6.82 12.27 15.56
C ALA A 35 -7.95 11.29 15.92
N MET A 36 -7.82 10.01 15.53
CA MET A 36 -8.80 8.97 15.85
C MET A 36 -8.56 8.34 17.22
N ALA A 37 -7.32 8.34 17.72
CA ALA A 37 -6.97 7.73 19.00
C ALA A 37 -7.71 8.36 20.19
N GLY A 38 -7.94 9.67 20.13
CA GLY A 38 -8.73 10.40 21.13
C GLY A 38 -10.23 10.06 21.15
N LEU A 39 -10.74 9.42 20.09
CA LEU A 39 -12.16 9.08 19.93
C LEU A 39 -12.44 7.58 20.19
N SER A 40 -11.50 6.70 19.81
CA SER A 40 -11.70 5.25 19.87
C SER A 40 -11.05 4.54 21.05
N ASN A 41 -10.27 5.26 21.90
CA ASN A 41 -9.38 4.67 22.91
C ASN A 41 -8.35 3.68 22.35
N GLU A 42 -8.15 3.66 21.03
CA GLU A 42 -7.16 2.82 20.39
C GLU A 42 -5.86 3.59 20.17
N PRO A 43 -4.68 2.97 20.38
CA PRO A 43 -3.42 3.64 20.12
C PRO A 43 -3.29 3.97 18.62
N PRO A 44 -2.76 5.16 18.27
CA PRO A 44 -2.46 5.48 16.89
C PRO A 44 -1.25 4.67 16.42
N GLY A 45 -1.22 4.40 15.11
CA GLY A 45 -0.13 3.64 14.53
C GLY A 45 -0.58 2.64 13.47
N PHE A 46 0.39 1.81 13.04
CA PHE A 46 0.23 0.72 12.11
C PHE A 46 -0.27 -0.48 12.88
N LYS A 47 -1.55 -0.77 12.75
CA LYS A 47 -2.15 -2.00 13.24
C LYS A 47 -1.92 -3.10 12.24
N VAL A 48 -1.22 -4.13 12.66
CA VAL A 48 -0.85 -5.25 11.80
C VAL A 48 -1.15 -6.54 12.50
N ARG A 49 -1.75 -7.48 11.77
CA ARG A 49 -1.89 -8.86 12.20
C ARG A 49 -0.75 -9.67 11.62
N ASP A 50 0.09 -10.23 12.48
CA ASP A 50 1.20 -11.07 12.06
C ASP A 50 0.66 -12.30 11.30
N PRO A 51 1.10 -12.54 10.05
CA PRO A 51 0.57 -13.64 9.24
C PRO A 51 0.95 -15.03 9.77
N ILE A 52 2.01 -15.14 10.57
CA ILE A 52 2.51 -16.39 11.15
C ILE A 52 1.87 -16.63 12.52
N THR A 53 1.93 -15.64 13.41
CA THR A 53 1.47 -15.82 14.81
C THR A 53 -0.01 -15.47 15.01
N GLN A 54 -0.63 -14.80 14.03
CA GLN A 54 -2.01 -14.28 14.09
C GLN A 54 -2.27 -13.25 15.21
N VAL A 55 -1.21 -12.79 15.88
CA VAL A 55 -1.24 -11.76 16.91
C VAL A 55 -1.37 -10.38 16.26
N GLU A 56 -2.24 -9.56 16.83
CA GLU A 56 -2.38 -8.15 16.43
C GLU A 56 -1.44 -7.28 17.26
N SER A 57 -0.68 -6.44 16.57
CA SER A 57 0.26 -5.49 17.16
C SER A 57 0.03 -4.10 16.57
N THR A 58 0.23 -3.06 17.38
CA THR A 58 0.22 -1.67 16.92
C THR A 58 1.63 -1.09 16.99
N PHE A 59 2.12 -0.58 15.88
CA PHE A 59 3.45 0.04 15.78
C PHE A 59 3.31 1.53 15.51
N THR A 60 3.84 2.38 16.37
CA THR A 60 3.78 3.84 16.18
C THR A 60 4.69 4.30 15.05
N ARG A 61 5.80 3.59 14.80
CA ARG A 61 6.80 3.95 13.80
C ARG A 61 6.90 2.90 12.70
N ALA A 62 7.17 3.35 11.47
CA ALA A 62 7.30 2.49 10.31
C ALA A 62 8.53 1.59 10.39
N GLU A 63 9.60 2.05 11.03
CA GLU A 63 10.84 1.29 11.23
C GLU A 63 10.62 0.01 12.05
N ASP A 64 9.67 0.03 12.99
CA ASP A 64 9.36 -1.12 13.83
C ASP A 64 8.69 -2.27 13.03
N LEU A 65 8.19 -2.00 11.82
CA LEU A 65 7.67 -3.00 10.90
C LEU A 65 8.76 -3.70 10.09
N GLU A 66 10.01 -3.21 10.11
CA GLU A 66 11.10 -3.77 9.32
C GLU A 66 11.33 -5.27 9.57
N PRO A 67 11.35 -5.79 10.82
CA PRO A 67 11.50 -7.22 11.07
C PRO A 67 10.39 -8.04 10.42
N MET A 68 9.16 -7.54 10.43
CA MET A 68 8.01 -8.21 9.81
C MET A 68 8.15 -8.23 8.28
N LEU A 69 8.54 -7.12 7.66
CA LEU A 69 8.80 -7.05 6.22
C LEU A 69 9.93 -8.02 5.80
N ALA A 70 10.91 -8.26 6.67
CA ALA A 70 11.98 -9.22 6.43
C ALA A 70 11.47 -10.67 6.39
N THR A 71 10.58 -11.03 7.33
CA THR A 71 10.07 -12.38 7.54
C THR A 71 8.85 -12.74 6.69
N LEU A 72 8.32 -11.80 5.89
CA LEU A 72 7.17 -12.05 5.03
C LEU A 72 7.38 -13.30 4.13
N PRO A 73 6.39 -14.22 4.06
CA PRO A 73 6.44 -15.35 3.14
C PRO A 73 6.57 -14.89 1.68
N PRO A 74 7.25 -15.66 0.80
CA PRO A 74 7.45 -15.26 -0.60
C PRO A 74 6.16 -14.93 -1.36
N GLN A 75 5.09 -15.69 -1.11
CA GLN A 75 3.78 -15.42 -1.70
C GLN A 75 3.21 -14.07 -1.24
N MET A 76 3.40 -13.72 0.03
CA MET A 76 2.92 -12.44 0.57
C MET A 76 3.76 -11.27 0.04
N LYS A 77 5.08 -11.43 -0.07
CA LYS A 77 5.96 -10.45 -0.71
C LYS A 77 5.56 -10.14 -2.15
N ALA A 78 5.17 -11.17 -2.92
CA ALA A 78 4.69 -11.02 -4.29
C ALA A 78 3.35 -10.27 -4.39
N ASN A 79 2.51 -10.34 -3.35
CA ASN A 79 1.23 -9.63 -3.30
C ASN A 79 1.30 -8.26 -2.63
N GLY A 80 2.40 -7.95 -1.93
CA GLY A 80 2.67 -6.63 -1.35
C GLY A 80 2.02 -6.40 0.01
N VAL A 81 2.19 -5.16 0.49
CA VAL A 81 1.59 -4.61 1.70
C VAL A 81 0.42 -3.72 1.31
N TRP A 82 -0.72 -3.90 1.97
CA TRP A 82 -1.98 -3.21 1.71
C TRP A 82 -2.35 -2.40 2.94
N ILE A 83 -2.24 -1.08 2.82
CA ILE A 83 -2.46 -0.14 3.91
C ILE A 83 -3.83 0.50 3.74
N SER A 84 -4.73 0.16 4.64
CA SER A 84 -6.02 0.83 4.78
C SER A 84 -5.88 2.08 5.62
N THR A 85 -6.34 3.21 5.10
CA THR A 85 -6.45 4.48 5.83
C THR A 85 -7.90 4.86 6.04
N SER A 86 -8.17 5.73 7.02
CA SER A 86 -9.50 6.28 7.21
C SER A 86 -9.76 7.39 6.20
N ASN A 87 -9.31 8.61 6.51
CA ASN A 87 -9.46 9.80 5.69
C ASN A 87 -8.14 10.58 5.69
N ALA A 88 -7.61 10.92 4.52
CA ALA A 88 -6.34 11.66 4.38
C ALA A 88 -6.25 12.95 5.22
N PHE A 89 -7.37 13.66 5.44
CA PHE A 89 -7.41 14.90 6.22
C PHE A 89 -7.12 14.71 7.72
N LEU A 90 -7.21 13.48 8.22
CA LEU A 90 -6.97 13.17 9.64
C LEU A 90 -5.49 12.97 9.97
N TYR A 91 -4.63 12.87 8.96
CA TYR A 91 -3.21 12.58 9.15
C TYR A 91 -2.38 13.85 9.23
N VAL A 92 -1.53 13.94 10.25
CA VAL A 92 -0.56 15.03 10.36
C VAL A 92 0.65 14.78 9.44
N ALA A 93 1.48 15.81 9.26
CA ALA A 93 2.66 15.73 8.39
C ALA A 93 3.63 14.60 8.82
N GLU A 94 3.81 14.38 10.12
CA GLU A 94 4.65 13.30 10.65
C GLU A 94 4.10 11.92 10.28
N GLU A 95 2.79 11.71 10.41
CA GLU A 95 2.15 10.44 10.07
C GLU A 95 2.19 10.17 8.57
N THR A 96 2.07 11.21 7.76
CA THR A 96 2.26 11.13 6.30
C THR A 96 3.70 10.75 5.97
N ALA A 97 4.68 11.28 6.71
CA ALA A 97 6.08 10.91 6.55
C ALA A 97 6.33 9.43 6.92
N GLN A 98 5.65 8.90 7.93
CA GLN A 98 5.75 7.48 8.31
C GLN A 98 5.30 6.54 7.17
N LEU A 99 4.24 6.89 6.42
CA LEU A 99 3.84 6.12 5.23
C LEU A 99 4.94 6.08 4.16
N LYS A 100 5.63 7.20 3.95
CA LYS A 100 6.77 7.26 3.03
C LYS A 100 7.92 6.37 3.51
N VAL A 101 8.26 6.43 4.79
CA VAL A 101 9.30 5.57 5.40
C VAL A 101 8.97 4.10 5.21
N LEU A 102 7.72 3.71 5.47
CA LEU A 102 7.27 2.33 5.28
C LEU A 102 7.39 1.89 3.82
N ALA A 103 6.98 2.73 2.88
CA ALA A 103 7.12 2.46 1.45
C ALA A 103 8.59 2.32 1.03
N ASP A 104 9.50 3.14 1.58
CA ASP A 104 10.94 3.04 1.37
C ASP A 104 11.52 1.73 1.92
N LEU A 105 11.14 1.32 3.13
CA LEU A 105 11.56 0.06 3.76
C LEU A 105 11.08 -1.17 2.98
N ALA A 106 9.82 -1.16 2.55
CA ALA A 106 9.23 -2.23 1.74
C ALA A 106 9.92 -2.34 0.36
N ARG A 107 10.17 -1.21 -0.31
CA ARG A 107 10.85 -1.14 -1.61
C ARG A 107 12.26 -1.75 -1.54
N LYS A 108 13.04 -1.42 -0.51
CA LYS A 108 14.39 -2.00 -0.29
C LYS A 108 14.36 -3.53 -0.19
N ARG A 109 13.21 -4.11 0.15
CA ARG A 109 12.99 -5.57 0.28
C ARG A 109 12.25 -6.18 -0.91
N GLY A 110 12.03 -5.40 -1.98
CA GLY A 110 11.32 -5.84 -3.17
C GLY A 110 9.81 -6.03 -2.96
N VAL A 111 9.24 -5.39 -1.93
CA VAL A 111 7.82 -5.49 -1.60
C VAL A 111 7.11 -4.20 -2.02
N LYS A 112 6.01 -4.33 -2.76
CA LYS A 112 5.16 -3.21 -3.15
C LYS A 112 4.26 -2.78 -2.00
N VAL A 113 3.93 -1.48 -1.94
CA VAL A 113 2.98 -0.95 -0.97
C VAL A 113 1.81 -0.32 -1.71
N PHE A 114 0.61 -0.70 -1.31
CA PHE A 114 -0.65 -0.18 -1.81
C PHE A 114 -1.36 0.55 -0.68
N LEU A 115 -1.88 1.75 -0.96
CA LEU A 115 -2.63 2.58 -0.02
C LEU A 115 -4.05 2.74 -0.55
N GLY A 116 -5.04 2.63 0.32
CA GLY A 116 -6.43 2.84 -0.04
C GLY A 116 -7.23 3.34 1.15
N GLU A 117 -8.06 4.35 0.93
CA GLU A 117 -9.03 4.78 1.94
C GLU A 117 -10.13 3.73 2.08
N LEU A 118 -10.53 3.42 3.31
CA LEU A 118 -11.56 2.43 3.61
C LEU A 118 -12.87 2.68 2.85
N ALA A 119 -13.23 3.94 2.62
CA ALA A 119 -14.42 4.33 1.87
C ALA A 119 -14.34 4.04 0.35
N GLU A 120 -13.14 3.90 -0.20
CA GLU A 120 -12.92 3.68 -1.65
C GLU A 120 -12.58 2.21 -1.98
N GLN A 121 -12.39 1.36 -0.96
CA GLN A 121 -12.05 -0.04 -1.15
C GLN A 121 -13.23 -0.85 -1.70
N PRO A 122 -12.99 -1.85 -2.58
CA PRO A 122 -11.67 -2.37 -3.01
C PRO A 122 -11.10 -1.71 -4.28
N LYS A 123 -11.69 -0.62 -4.78
CA LYS A 123 -11.29 -0.03 -6.09
C LYS A 123 -10.30 1.13 -5.96
N GLY A 124 -10.21 1.75 -4.79
CA GLY A 124 -9.40 2.94 -4.51
C GLY A 124 -7.91 2.69 -4.25
N TRP A 125 -7.42 1.47 -4.47
CA TRP A 125 -6.02 1.12 -4.22
C TRP A 125 -5.06 1.87 -5.14
N LYS A 126 -4.05 2.51 -4.54
CA LYS A 126 -2.98 3.23 -5.22
C LYS A 126 -1.63 2.67 -4.78
N GLU A 127 -0.80 2.27 -5.73
CA GLU A 127 0.59 1.90 -5.41
C GLU A 127 1.36 3.14 -4.95
N LEU A 128 1.91 3.10 -3.74
CA LEU A 128 2.74 4.16 -3.19
C LEU A 128 4.10 4.14 -3.89
N LYS A 129 4.24 4.99 -4.91
CA LYS A 129 5.52 5.25 -5.57
C LYS A 129 6.30 6.26 -4.75
N VAL A 130 7.36 5.80 -4.07
CA VAL A 130 8.32 6.74 -3.48
C VAL A 130 9.20 7.28 -4.61
N PRO A 131 9.38 8.62 -4.70
CA PRO A 131 10.34 9.20 -5.65
C PRO A 131 11.77 8.69 -5.45
#